data_AF-A0A1I6GCW2-F1
#
_entry.id   AF-A0A1I6GCW2-F1
#
_cell.length_a   1.000
_cell.length_b   1.000
_cell.length_c   1.000
_cell.angle_alpha   90.00
_cell.angle_beta   90.00
_cell.angle_gamma   90.00
#
_symmetry.space_group_name_H-M   'P 1'
#
loop_
_entity.id
_entity.type
_entity.pdbx_description
1 polymer ?
#
loop_
_entity_poly.entity_id
_entity_poly.type
_entity_poly.pdbx_seq_one_letter_code
_entity_poly.pdbx_strand_id
1 'polypeptide(L)'
;MTQRSSPVDRFFWSRHENPGSVWTLVGAYPMLVPSVYRRDRRLLVGTLLFVAVNPLLFSPPADDRAWATRVVRGERVWLDRGLRSSRPETAFAVLAAPVYLYTLGAAAARRPVRTALGTVVSVVVMLAFFDRMVRLYEDASEADDPGTDATASGTGDDGE
;
A
#
# COMPACT_ATOMS: atom_id res chain seq x y z
N MET A 1 21.72 -9.84 1.74
CA MET A 1 21.55 -10.51 0.43
C MET A 1 20.72 -9.60 -0.45
N THR A 2 21.36 -8.84 -1.34
CA THR A 2 20.65 -7.95 -2.28
C THR A 2 19.97 -8.82 -3.33
N GLN A 3 18.66 -9.01 -3.23
CA GLN A 3 17.90 -9.79 -4.19
C GLN A 3 17.97 -9.07 -5.55
N ARG A 4 18.57 -9.69 -6.57
CA ARG A 4 18.56 -9.13 -7.94
C ARG A 4 17.11 -9.11 -8.42
N SER A 5 16.50 -7.93 -8.45
CA SER A 5 15.17 -7.74 -9.05
C SER A 5 15.23 -8.03 -10.55
N SER A 6 14.26 -8.80 -11.06
CA SER A 6 14.17 -9.06 -12.49
C SER A 6 13.76 -7.77 -13.24
N PRO A 7 14.01 -7.67 -14.55
CA PRO A 7 13.52 -6.55 -15.35
C PRO A 7 12.00 -6.37 -15.27
N VAL A 8 11.26 -7.48 -15.15
CA VAL A 8 9.80 -7.49 -14.99
C VAL A 8 9.39 -6.88 -13.64
N ASP A 9 10.09 -7.24 -12.57
CA ASP A 9 9.81 -6.67 -11.23
C ASP A 9 10.03 -5.16 -11.24
N ARG A 10 11.15 -4.69 -11.79
CA ARG A 10 11.42 -3.24 -11.87
C ARG A 10 10.35 -2.51 -12.69
N PHE A 11 9.92 -3.11 -13.80
CA PHE A 11 8.87 -2.56 -14.64
C PHE A 11 7.55 -2.44 -13.88
N PHE A 12 7.14 -3.49 -13.17
CA PHE A 12 5.93 -3.51 -12.36
C PHE A 12 5.98 -2.46 -11.24
N TRP A 13 7.03 -2.49 -10.42
CA TRP A 13 7.18 -1.57 -9.28
C TRP A 13 7.16 -0.11 -9.73
N SER A 14 7.89 0.23 -10.80
CA SER A 14 7.94 1.61 -11.30
C SER A 14 6.57 2.18 -11.66
N ARG A 15 5.64 1.35 -12.15
CA ARG A 15 4.29 1.78 -12.52
C ARG A 15 3.31 1.69 -11.36
N HIS A 16 3.52 0.74 -10.47
CA HIS A 16 2.72 0.59 -9.25
C HIS A 16 2.90 1.79 -8.32
N GLU A 17 4.10 2.38 -8.28
CA GLU A 17 4.39 3.63 -7.57
C GLU A 17 3.55 4.82 -8.05
N ASN A 18 2.87 4.73 -9.20
CA ASN A 18 2.03 5.83 -9.69
C ASN A 18 0.82 6.05 -8.76
N PRO A 19 0.58 7.28 -8.28
CA PRO A 19 -0.54 7.57 -7.37
C PRO A 19 -1.92 7.24 -7.98
N GLY A 20 -2.08 7.40 -9.29
CA GLY A 20 -3.29 7.00 -10.01
C GLY A 20 -3.53 5.49 -9.97
N SER A 21 -2.47 4.67 -10.09
CA SER A 21 -2.56 3.21 -9.93
C SER A 21 -3.06 2.84 -8.53
N VAL A 22 -2.45 3.42 -7.50
CA VAL A 22 -2.83 3.15 -6.10
C VAL A 22 -4.28 3.53 -5.83
N TRP A 23 -4.69 4.76 -6.17
CA TRP A 23 -6.05 5.22 -5.89
C TRP A 23 -7.12 4.44 -6.66
N THR A 24 -6.82 4.00 -7.87
CA THR A 24 -7.75 3.16 -8.62
C THR A 24 -7.84 1.75 -8.06
N LEU A 25 -6.77 1.19 -7.51
CA LEU A 25 -6.82 -0.07 -6.75
C LEU A 25 -7.59 0.08 -5.43
N VAL A 26 -7.43 1.21 -4.73
CA VAL A 26 -8.24 1.56 -3.56
C VAL A 26 -9.73 1.57 -3.92
N GLY A 27 -10.08 2.15 -5.07
CA GLY A 27 -11.46 2.16 -5.60
C GLY A 27 -11.94 0.80 -6.11
N ALA A 28 -11.04 -0.09 -6.53
CA ALA A 28 -11.39 -1.42 -7.01
C ALA A 28 -11.99 -2.31 -5.91
N TYR A 29 -11.56 -2.17 -4.66
CA TYR A 29 -12.13 -2.96 -3.55
C TYR A 29 -13.62 -2.64 -3.28
N PRO A 30 -14.05 -1.38 -3.12
CA PRO A 30 -15.46 -1.01 -3.08
C PRO A 30 -16.27 -1.42 -4.31
N MET A 31 -15.63 -1.67 -5.46
CA MET A 31 -16.28 -2.20 -6.66
C MET A 31 -16.38 -3.73 -6.66
N LEU A 32 -15.40 -4.41 -6.04
CA LEU A 32 -15.39 -5.86 -5.84
C LEU A 32 -16.53 -6.29 -4.92
N VAL A 33 -16.79 -5.56 -3.84
CA VAL A 33 -17.82 -5.94 -2.85
C VAL A 33 -19.23 -6.05 -3.48
N PRO A 34 -19.74 -5.08 -4.26
CA PRO A 34 -20.99 -5.18 -5.00
C PRO A 34 -21.04 -6.35 -5.99
N SER A 35 -19.91 -6.69 -6.63
CA SER A 35 -19.87 -7.83 -7.55
C SER A 35 -20.18 -9.16 -6.85
N VAL A 36 -19.64 -9.32 -5.63
CA VAL A 36 -19.92 -10.47 -4.76
C VAL A 36 -21.35 -10.42 -4.24
N TYR A 37 -21.82 -9.25 -3.79
CA TYR A 37 -23.18 -9.07 -3.28
C TYR A 37 -24.25 -9.41 -4.34
N ARG A 38 -24.09 -8.90 -5.56
CA ARG A 38 -24.99 -9.14 -6.68
C ARG A 38 -24.81 -10.54 -7.31
N ARG A 39 -23.70 -11.22 -7.00
CA ARG A 39 -23.24 -12.45 -7.70
C ARG A 39 -23.10 -12.24 -9.20
N ASP A 40 -22.72 -11.03 -9.59
CA ASP A 40 -22.50 -10.68 -10.98
C ASP A 40 -21.08 -11.10 -11.39
N ARG A 41 -21.00 -12.22 -12.12
CA ARG A 41 -19.73 -12.77 -12.61
C ARG A 41 -19.04 -11.83 -13.59
N ARG A 42 -19.78 -11.05 -14.38
CA ARG A 42 -19.19 -10.12 -15.35
C ARG A 42 -18.52 -8.97 -14.61
N LEU A 43 -19.20 -8.42 -13.61
CA LEU A 43 -18.66 -7.37 -12.76
C LEU A 43 -17.44 -7.86 -11.98
N LEU A 44 -17.51 -9.09 -11.44
CA LEU A 44 -16.39 -9.69 -10.71
C LEU A 44 -15.17 -9.88 -11.61
N VAL A 45 -15.35 -10.51 -12.79
CA VAL A 45 -14.27 -10.73 -13.75
C VAL A 45 -13.71 -9.39 -14.25
N GLY A 46 -14.58 -8.41 -14.53
CA GLY A 46 -14.18 -7.07 -14.94
C GLY A 46 -13.32 -6.37 -13.89
N THR A 47 -13.72 -6.42 -12.62
CA THR A 47 -12.93 -5.86 -11.51
C THR A 47 -11.59 -6.57 -11.34
N LEU A 48 -11.56 -7.91 -11.41
CA LEU A 48 -10.31 -8.67 -11.29
C LEU A 48 -9.37 -8.40 -12.48
N LEU A 49 -9.91 -8.30 -13.70
CA LEU A 49 -9.13 -7.93 -14.88
C LEU A 49 -8.60 -6.51 -14.77
N PHE A 50 -9.42 -5.56 -14.28
CA PHE A 50 -8.99 -4.20 -14.03
C PHE A 50 -7.82 -4.16 -13.05
N VAL A 51 -7.90 -4.86 -11.93
CA VAL A 51 -6.80 -4.97 -10.94
C VAL A 51 -5.54 -5.56 -11.58
N ALA A 52 -5.67 -6.61 -12.40
CA ALA A 52 -4.53 -7.24 -13.07
C ALA A 52 -3.86 -6.33 -14.10
N VAL A 53 -4.63 -5.55 -14.86
CA VAL A 53 -4.13 -4.65 -15.90
C VAL A 53 -3.71 -3.30 -15.32
N ASN A 54 -4.18 -2.93 -14.12
CA ASN A 54 -3.94 -1.64 -13.48
C ASN A 54 -2.47 -1.16 -13.53
N PRO A 55 -1.47 -1.99 -13.17
CA PRO A 55 -0.07 -1.57 -13.19
C PRO A 55 0.46 -1.29 -14.59
N LEU A 56 -0.23 -1.71 -15.65
CA LEU A 56 0.14 -1.44 -17.05
C LEU A 56 -0.44 -0.13 -17.57
N LEU A 57 -1.48 0.41 -16.92
CA LEU A 57 -2.23 1.58 -17.39
C LEU A 57 -1.55 2.91 -17.04
N PHE A 58 -0.60 2.91 -16.11
CA PHE A 58 0.00 4.13 -15.59
C PHE A 58 1.50 4.19 -15.88
N SER A 59 1.98 5.42 -16.15
CA SER A 59 3.41 5.70 -16.30
C SER A 59 4.10 5.82 -14.94
N PRO A 60 5.42 5.58 -14.84
CA PRO A 60 6.15 5.80 -13.60
C PRO A 60 6.02 7.24 -13.09
N PRO A 61 5.93 7.47 -11.76
CA PRO A 61 5.87 8.81 -11.20
C PRO A 61 7.22 9.53 -11.35
N ALA A 62 7.18 10.87 -11.46
CA ALA A 62 8.39 11.69 -11.58
C ALA A 62 9.07 11.96 -10.23
N ASP A 63 8.29 11.95 -9.13
CA ASP A 63 8.75 12.20 -7.77
C ASP A 63 7.96 11.36 -6.75
N ASP A 64 8.35 11.43 -5.48
CA ASP A 64 7.72 10.77 -4.32
C ASP A 64 6.95 11.73 -3.41
N ARG A 65 6.59 12.91 -3.93
CA ARG A 65 5.83 13.90 -3.17
C ARG A 65 4.42 13.41 -2.87
N ALA A 66 3.87 12.58 -3.74
CA ALA A 66 2.56 11.99 -3.54
C ALA A 66 2.58 10.93 -2.41
N TRP A 67 1.65 11.06 -1.47
CA TRP A 67 1.46 10.12 -0.37
C TRP A 67 1.33 8.67 -0.86
N ALA A 68 0.55 8.44 -1.91
CA ALA A 68 0.38 7.12 -2.51
C ALA A 68 1.67 6.53 -3.11
N THR A 69 2.58 7.36 -3.62
CA THR A 69 3.91 6.90 -4.05
C THR A 69 4.72 6.39 -2.85
N ARG A 70 4.70 7.14 -1.74
CA ARG A 70 5.39 6.75 -0.49
C ARG A 70 4.83 5.45 0.10
N VAL A 71 3.52 5.20 -0.04
CA VAL A 71 2.90 3.93 0.36
C VAL A 71 3.58 2.75 -0.33
N VAL A 72 3.70 2.80 -1.66
CA VAL A 72 4.26 1.69 -2.46
C VAL A 72 5.75 1.49 -2.17
N ARG A 73 6.49 2.60 -1.98
CA ARG A 73 7.89 2.51 -1.58
C ARG A 73 8.06 1.91 -0.18
N GLY A 74 7.17 2.25 0.76
CA GLY A 74 7.11 1.63 2.07
C GLY A 74 6.82 0.14 2.01
N GLU A 75 5.88 -0.29 1.15
CA GLU A 75 5.62 -1.70 0.90
C GLU A 75 6.86 -2.42 0.36
N ARG A 76 7.61 -1.79 -0.55
CA ARG A 76 8.86 -2.34 -1.05
C ARG A 76 9.91 -2.49 0.05
N VAL A 77 10.09 -1.47 0.90
CA VAL A 77 10.97 -1.54 2.08
C VAL A 77 10.54 -2.66 3.02
N TRP A 78 9.23 -2.81 3.25
CA TRP A 78 8.67 -3.87 4.09
C TRP A 78 9.00 -5.27 3.57
N LEU A 79 8.83 -5.49 2.26
CA LEU A 79 9.13 -6.76 1.60
C LEU A 79 10.64 -7.03 1.57
N ASP A 80 11.46 -6.01 1.30
CA ASP A 80 12.93 -6.10 1.25
C ASP A 80 13.54 -6.40 2.64
N ARG A 81 13.00 -5.81 3.71
CA ARG A 81 13.37 -6.14 5.11
C ARG A 81 12.94 -7.55 5.52
N GLY A 82 11.95 -8.10 4.83
CA GLY A 82 11.38 -9.42 5.05
C GLY A 82 10.31 -9.44 6.14
N LEU A 83 9.23 -10.18 5.87
CA LEU A 83 8.03 -10.26 6.72
C LEU A 83 8.33 -10.66 8.19
N ARG A 84 9.37 -11.45 8.44
CA ARG A 84 9.75 -11.87 9.81
C ARG A 84 10.43 -10.75 10.61
N SER A 85 11.12 -9.84 9.94
CA SER A 85 11.84 -8.72 10.56
C SER A 85 10.87 -7.57 10.85
N SER A 86 9.88 -7.36 9.98
CA SER A 86 8.82 -6.36 10.13
C SER A 86 7.56 -6.96 10.76
N ARG A 87 7.69 -7.38 12.03
CA ARG A 87 6.62 -8.01 12.80
C ARG A 87 5.38 -7.12 12.99
N PRO A 88 5.47 -5.82 13.33
CA PRO A 88 4.28 -5.02 13.60
C PRO A 88 3.42 -4.79 12.36
N GLU A 89 4.02 -4.56 11.20
CA GLU A 89 3.33 -4.38 9.92
C GLU A 89 2.68 -5.69 9.47
N THR A 90 3.42 -6.79 9.57
CA THR A 90 2.91 -8.13 9.25
C THR A 90 1.76 -8.54 10.17
N ALA A 91 1.88 -8.29 11.48
CA ALA A 91 0.82 -8.55 12.42
C ALA A 91 -0.44 -7.75 12.09
N PHE A 92 -0.29 -6.47 11.73
CA PHE A 92 -1.43 -5.66 11.34
C PHE A 92 -2.10 -6.19 10.07
N ALA A 93 -1.33 -6.55 9.03
CA ALA A 93 -1.89 -7.13 7.81
C ALA A 93 -2.67 -8.44 8.09
N VAL A 94 -2.14 -9.31 8.95
CA VAL A 94 -2.81 -10.55 9.38
C VAL A 94 -4.08 -10.25 10.17
N LEU A 95 -4.05 -9.28 11.10
CA LEU A 95 -5.22 -8.87 11.88
C LEU A 95 -6.27 -8.15 11.06
N ALA A 96 -5.89 -7.52 9.94
CA ALA A 96 -6.81 -6.90 9.01
C ALA A 96 -7.55 -7.92 8.13
N ALA A 97 -6.94 -9.07 7.83
CA ALA A 97 -7.54 -10.10 6.95
C ALA A 97 -8.97 -10.54 7.37
N PRO A 98 -9.26 -10.81 8.66
CA PRO A 98 -10.62 -11.10 9.12
C PRO A 98 -11.66 -10.03 8.78
N VAL A 99 -11.29 -8.74 8.74
CA VAL A 99 -12.20 -7.64 8.40
C VAL A 99 -12.66 -7.75 6.94
N TYR A 100 -11.71 -8.01 6.03
CA TYR A 100 -12.00 -8.19 4.60
C TYR A 100 -12.84 -9.47 4.38
N LEU A 101 -12.47 -10.57 5.03
CA LEU A 101 -13.22 -11.84 4.94
C LEU A 101 -14.65 -11.71 5.48
N TYR A 102 -14.83 -11.01 6.61
CA TYR A 102 -16.15 -10.71 7.15
C TYR A 102 -16.99 -9.89 6.17
N THR A 103 -16.40 -8.87 5.55
CA THR A 103 -17.08 -8.00 4.58
C THR A 103 -17.54 -8.79 3.36
N LEU A 104 -16.67 -9.63 2.79
CA LEU A 104 -17.01 -10.50 1.67
C LEU A 104 -18.06 -11.55 2.05
N GLY A 105 -17.98 -12.13 3.25
CA GLY A 105 -18.98 -13.06 3.77
C GLY A 105 -20.35 -12.39 3.96
N ALA A 106 -20.39 -11.17 4.50
CA ALA A 106 -21.60 -10.37 4.63
C ALA A 106 -22.21 -10.02 3.26
N ALA A 107 -21.36 -9.71 2.28
CA ALA A 107 -21.75 -9.46 0.90
C ALA A 107 -22.35 -10.73 0.26
N ALA A 108 -21.68 -11.88 0.39
CA ALA A 108 -22.15 -13.16 -0.14
C ALA A 108 -23.47 -13.62 0.48
N ALA A 109 -23.70 -13.28 1.76
CA ALA A 109 -24.94 -13.50 2.50
C ALA A 109 -26.01 -12.41 2.25
N ARG A 110 -25.73 -11.45 1.35
CA ARG A 110 -26.62 -10.35 0.96
C ARG A 110 -27.15 -9.51 2.12
N ARG A 111 -26.32 -9.24 3.14
CA ARG A 111 -26.68 -8.40 4.30
C ARG A 111 -26.29 -6.94 4.03
N PRO A 112 -27.20 -6.06 3.56
CA PRO A 112 -26.82 -4.75 3.00
C PRO A 112 -26.12 -3.84 4.02
N VAL A 113 -26.69 -3.70 5.22
CA VAL A 113 -26.11 -2.85 6.28
C VAL A 113 -24.72 -3.32 6.70
N ARG A 114 -24.55 -4.63 6.91
CA ARG A 114 -23.25 -5.21 7.29
C ARG A 114 -22.22 -5.13 6.17
N THR A 115 -22.67 -5.25 4.93
CA THR A 115 -21.82 -5.11 3.74
C THR A 115 -21.32 -3.67 3.60
N ALA A 116 -22.22 -2.68 3.74
CA ALA A 116 -21.88 -1.27 3.67
C ALA A 116 -20.90 -0.88 4.79
N LEU A 117 -21.23 -1.20 6.05
CA LEU A 117 -20.34 -0.97 7.19
C LEU A 117 -19.00 -1.67 7.02
N GLY A 118 -19.01 -2.95 6.64
CA GLY A 118 -17.79 -3.73 6.40
C GLY A 118 -16.91 -3.12 5.31
N THR A 119 -17.51 -2.60 4.24
CA THR A 119 -16.77 -1.92 3.15
C THR A 119 -16.09 -0.66 3.65
N VAL A 120 -16.81 0.19 4.41
CA VAL A 120 -16.24 1.41 5.00
C VAL A 120 -15.09 1.05 5.93
N VAL A 121 -15.29 0.10 6.86
CA VAL A 121 -14.25 -0.35 7.78
C VAL A 121 -13.06 -0.94 7.04
N SER A 122 -13.28 -1.72 5.98
CA SER A 122 -12.21 -2.28 5.15
C SER A 122 -11.37 -1.19 4.50
N VAL A 123 -12.00 -0.13 3.95
CA VAL A 123 -11.28 1.00 3.36
C VAL A 123 -10.49 1.76 4.43
N VAL A 124 -11.07 2.00 5.62
CA VAL A 124 -10.35 2.62 6.73
C VAL A 124 -9.13 1.80 7.16
N VAL A 125 -9.28 0.48 7.29
CA VAL A 125 -8.18 -0.44 7.64
C VAL A 125 -7.11 -0.45 6.55
N MET A 126 -7.49 -0.41 5.27
CA MET A 126 -6.56 -0.29 4.15
C MET A 126 -5.75 1.03 4.22
N LEU A 127 -6.41 2.15 4.47
CA LEU A 127 -5.74 3.44 4.61
C LEU A 127 -4.82 3.49 5.85
N ALA A 128 -5.21 2.84 6.94
CA ALA A 128 -4.35 2.69 8.12
C ALA A 128 -3.12 1.80 7.84
N PHE A 129 -3.24 0.80 6.97
CA PHE A 129 -2.07 0.04 6.49
C PHE A 129 -1.15 0.93 5.66
N PHE A 130 -1.71 1.71 4.74
CA PHE A 130 -0.96 2.63 3.88
C PHE A 130 -0.19 3.66 4.69
N ASP A 131 -0.82 4.24 5.70
CA ASP A 131 -0.20 5.17 6.63
C ASP A 131 0.97 4.54 7.41
N ARG A 132 0.91 3.24 7.75
CA ARG A 132 2.06 2.50 8.29
C ARG A 132 3.20 2.33 7.27
N MET A 133 2.88 2.05 6.01
CA MET A 133 3.90 1.93 4.96
C MET A 133 4.62 3.26 4.72
N VAL A 134 3.90 4.37 4.75
CA VAL A 134 4.50 5.70 4.63
C VAL A 134 5.48 5.97 5.76
N ARG A 135 5.09 5.73 7.02
CA ARG A 135 6.02 5.85 8.16
C ARG A 135 7.25 4.96 8.00
N LEU A 136 7.06 3.71 7.60
CA LEU A 136 8.16 2.77 7.39
C LEU A 136 9.15 3.27 6.32
N TYR A 137 8.65 3.92 5.27
CA TYR A 137 9.48 4.54 4.23
C TYR A 137 10.21 5.78 4.73
N GLU A 138 9.53 6.64 5.49
CA GLU A 138 10.11 7.85 6.08
C GLU A 138 11.24 7.47 7.07
N ASP A 139 10.99 6.53 7.99
CA ASP A 139 12.01 6.00 8.92
C ASP A 139 13.22 5.40 8.19
N ALA A 140 12.99 4.73 7.06
CA ALA A 140 14.06 4.17 6.25
C ALA A 140 14.89 5.25 5.53
N SER A 141 14.22 6.30 5.06
CA SER A 141 14.85 7.39 4.32
C SER A 141 15.71 8.26 5.25
N GLU A 142 15.25 8.51 6.48
CA GLU A 142 16.01 9.24 7.50
C GLU A 142 17.26 8.46 7.95
N ALA A 143 17.17 7.14 8.08
CA ALA A 143 18.31 6.30 8.45
C ALA A 143 19.42 6.29 7.37
N ASP A 144 19.06 6.49 6.10
CA ASP A 144 19.99 6.54 4.97
C ASP A 144 20.62 7.95 4.78
N ASP A 145 20.09 9.00 5.44
CA ASP A 145 20.62 10.38 5.40
C ASP A 145 21.16 10.87 6.77
N PRO A 146 22.31 10.37 7.26
CA PRO A 146 22.89 10.76 8.54
C PRO A 146 23.48 12.18 8.56
N GLY A 147 23.35 12.96 7.48
CA GLY A 147 24.10 14.20 7.26
C GLY A 147 23.50 15.48 7.86
N THR A 148 22.26 15.47 8.34
CA THR A 148 21.59 16.73 8.76
C THR A 148 21.91 17.13 10.21
N ASP A 149 22.26 16.19 11.11
CA ASP A 149 22.56 16.50 12.51
C ASP A 149 24.06 16.80 12.79
N ALA A 150 24.97 16.42 11.89
CA ALA A 150 26.41 16.66 12.08
C ALA A 150 26.81 18.13 11.86
N THR A 151 26.09 18.89 11.04
CA THR A 151 26.37 20.30 10.76
C THR A 151 25.90 21.27 11.85
N ALA A 152 25.02 20.85 12.77
CA ALA A 152 24.56 21.70 13.88
C ALA A 152 25.49 21.67 15.10
N SER A 153 26.41 20.71 15.16
CA SER A 153 27.28 20.46 16.34
C SER A 153 28.70 21.02 16.19
N GLY A 154 29.04 21.64 15.04
CA GLY A 154 30.40 22.00 14.66
C GLY A 154 30.64 23.49 14.39
N THR A 155 29.94 24.40 15.08
CA THR A 155 30.24 25.84 14.99
C THR A 155 30.01 26.49 16.35
N GLY A 156 31.05 26.49 17.18
CA GLY A 156 30.99 27.14 18.49
C GLY A 156 32.21 26.92 19.37
N ASP A 157 33.41 26.75 18.80
CA ASP A 157 34.65 26.93 19.53
C ASP A 157 35.73 27.29 18.50
N ASP A 158 35.92 28.59 18.27
CA ASP A 158 37.11 29.16 17.66
C ASP A 158 37.10 30.70 17.87
N GLY A 159 37.82 31.14 18.89
CA GLY A 159 38.53 32.44 18.90
C GLY A 159 37.79 33.68 19.39
N GLU A 160 37.98 34.05 20.67
CA GLU A 160 38.90 35.11 21.15
C GLU A 160 38.72 35.35 22.66
#